data_AF-A0A6G2DY95-F1
#
_entry.id   AF-A0A6G2DY95-F1
#
_cell.length_a   1.000
_cell.length_b   1.000
_cell.length_c   1.000
_cell.angle_alpha   90.00
_cell.angle_beta   90.00
_cell.angle_gamma   90.00
#
_symmetry.space_group_name_H-M   'P 1'
#
loop_
_entity.id
_entity.type
_entity.pdbx_description
1 polymer ?
#
loop_
_entity_poly.entity_id
_entity_poly.type
_entity_poly.pdbx_seq_one_letter_code
_entity_poly.pdbx_strand_id
1 'polypeptide(L)' 'LKCIYEISIDLHKITNKEIAARMQVSPPAVTEMIKRMKSENLILKDKECGYLLTDLGLKLVSELYRKHRLIEVFLVHHLN' A
#
# COMPACT_ATOMS: atom_id res chain seq x y z
N LEU A 1 -1.76 -1.37 0.85
CA LEU A 1 -1.38 0.01 1.28
C LEU A 1 0.12 0.21 1.20
N LYS A 2 0.95 -0.67 1.79
CA LYS A 2 2.42 -0.58 1.73
C LYS A 2 2.95 -0.34 0.31
N CYS A 3 2.55 -1.19 -0.65
CA CYS A 3 2.97 -1.03 -2.05
C CYS A 3 2.59 0.34 -2.65
N ILE A 4 1.37 0.85 -2.40
CA ILE A 4 0.94 2.18 -2.88
C ILE A 4 1.79 3.28 -2.22
N TYR A 5 2.07 3.15 -0.92
CA TYR A 5 2.92 4.08 -0.19
C TYR A 5 4.35 4.09 -0.74
N GLU A 6 4.94 2.92 -1.00
CA GLU A 6 6.28 2.79 -1.56
C GLU A 6 6.39 3.38 -2.96
N ILE A 7 5.40 3.16 -3.82
CA ILE A 7 5.36 3.79 -5.15
C ILE A 7 5.18 5.31 -5.03
N SER A 8 4.38 5.78 -4.06
CA SER A 8 4.15 7.21 -3.84
C SER A 8 5.41 7.96 -3.38
N ILE A 9 6.31 7.30 -2.64
CA ILE A 9 7.59 7.88 -2.21
C ILE A 9 8.53 8.07 -3.39
N ASP A 10 8.45 7.18 -4.38
CA ASP A 10 9.31 7.19 -5.56
C ASP A 10 8.93 8.31 -6.56
N LEU A 11 7.95 9.17 -6.22
CA LEU A 11 7.41 10.27 -7.04
C LEU A 11 6.90 9.85 -8.44
N HIS A 12 6.65 8.56 -8.63
CA HIS A 12 6.12 8.02 -9.87
C HIS A 12 4.59 7.95 -9.85
N LYS A 13 3.98 8.19 -11.03
CA LYS A 13 2.54 8.05 -11.22
C LYS A 13 2.09 6.61 -10.91
N ILE A 14 1.23 6.46 -9.93
CA ILE A 14 0.72 5.17 -9.50
C ILE A 14 -0.29 4.64 -10.53
N THR A 15 0.01 3.50 -11.13
CA THR A 15 -0.87 2.83 -12.08
C THR A 15 -1.28 1.44 -11.58
N ASN A 16 -2.48 0.98 -11.97
CA ASN A 16 -2.94 -0.37 -11.62
C ASN A 16 -2.00 -1.46 -12.17
N LYS A 17 -1.33 -1.19 -13.29
CA LYS A 17 -0.35 -2.11 -13.89
C LYS A 17 0.89 -2.26 -13.01
N GLU A 18 1.42 -1.16 -12.47
CA GLU A 18 2.55 -1.19 -11.54
C GLU A 18 2.19 -1.90 -10.23
N ILE A 19 1.02 -1.59 -9.66
CA ILE A 19 0.57 -2.26 -8.42
C ILE A 19 0.42 -3.77 -8.67
N ALA A 20 -0.15 -4.17 -9.82
CA ALA A 20 -0.31 -5.56 -10.21
C ALA A 20 1.05 -6.27 -10.34
N ALA A 21 2.02 -5.62 -10.98
CA ALA A 21 3.36 -6.16 -11.16
C ALA A 21 4.10 -6.33 -9.82
N ARG A 22 4.14 -5.30 -8.96
CA ARG A 22 4.82 -5.35 -7.66
C ARG A 22 4.18 -6.34 -6.69
N MET A 23 2.86 -6.47 -6.72
CA MET A 23 2.12 -7.41 -5.86
C MET A 23 1.99 -8.81 -6.47
N GLN A 24 2.42 -9.01 -7.72
CA GLN A 24 2.29 -10.26 -8.46
C GLN A 24 0.83 -10.77 -8.49
N VAL A 25 -0.12 -9.86 -8.72
CA VAL A 25 -1.55 -10.16 -8.79
C VAL A 25 -2.16 -9.70 -10.11
N SER A 26 -3.31 -10.25 -10.48
CA SER A 26 -4.01 -9.88 -11.71
C SER A 26 -4.53 -8.43 -11.66
N PRO A 27 -4.46 -7.66 -12.76
CA PRO A 27 -5.03 -6.30 -12.85
C PRO A 27 -6.50 -6.13 -12.39
N PRO A 28 -7.44 -7.08 -12.64
CA PRO A 28 -8.79 -6.98 -12.08
C PRO A 28 -8.81 -7.03 -10.55
N ALA A 29 -7.99 -7.88 -9.93
CA ALA A 29 -7.91 -7.98 -8.47
C ALA A 29 -7.41 -6.67 -7.84
N VAL A 30 -6.45 -6.00 -8.47
CA VAL A 30 -6.00 -4.66 -8.05
C VAL A 30 -7.16 -3.67 -8.13
N THR A 31 -7.93 -3.69 -9.21
CA THR A 31 -9.06 -2.77 -9.41
C THR A 31 -10.12 -2.94 -8.32
N GLU A 32 -10.45 -4.19 -7.96
CA GLU A 32 -11.35 -4.48 -6.85
C GLU A 32 -10.77 -4.00 -5.50
N MET A 33 -9.48 -4.23 -5.26
CA MET A 33 -8.81 -3.78 -4.04
C MET A 33 -8.84 -2.26 -3.92
N ILE A 34 -8.54 -1.53 -5.00
CA ILE A 34 -8.59 -0.07 -5.07
C ILE A 34 -10.02 0.44 -4.81
N LYS A 35 -11.05 -0.22 -5.36
CA LYS A 35 -12.45 0.13 -5.07
C LYS A 35 -12.78 -0.02 -3.59
N ARG A 36 -12.36 -1.13 -2.96
CA ARG A 36 -12.57 -1.36 -1.51
C ARG A 36 -11.85 -0.32 -0.67
N MET A 37 -10.57 -0.06 -0.96
CA MET A 37 -9.77 0.95 -0.26
C MET A 37 -10.35 2.37 -0.40
N LYS A 38 -10.93 2.69 -1.56
CA LYS A 38 -11.62 3.97 -1.77
C LYS A 38 -12.92 4.04 -0.97
N SER A 39 -13.69 2.95 -0.90
CA SER A 39 -14.87 2.84 -0.03
C SER A 39 -14.52 3.04 1.44
N GLU A 40 -13.35 2.60 1.87
CA GLU A 40 -12.85 2.74 3.23
C GLU A 40 -12.14 4.09 3.49
N ASN A 41 -12.17 5.02 2.52
CA ASN A 41 -11.49 6.33 2.59
C ASN A 41 -9.98 6.23 2.90
N LEU A 42 -9.33 5.15 2.47
CA LEU A 42 -7.89 4.94 2.65
C LEU A 42 -7.06 5.56 1.52
N ILE A 43 -7.66 5.69 0.33
CA ILE A 43 -7.01 6.25 -0.86
C ILE A 43 -7.96 7.18 -1.62
N LEU A 44 -7.38 8.17 -2.29
CA LEU A 44 -8.03 9.09 -3.21
C LEU A 44 -7.45 8.91 -4.61
N LYS A 45 -8.27 9.17 -5.63
CA LYS A 45 -7.81 9.15 -7.02
C LYS A 45 -7.32 10.54 -7.37
N ASP A 46 -6.08 10.63 -7.83
CA ASP A 46 -5.46 11.88 -8.25
C ASP A 46 -5.12 11.84 -9.74
N LYS A 47 -5.22 12.98 -10.43
CA LYS A 47 -4.97 13.03 -11.89
C LYS A 47 -3.48 13.04 -12.23
N GLU A 48 -2.66 13.60 -11.36
CA GLU A 48 -1.22 13.80 -11.56
C GLU A 48 -0.45 12.58 -11.07
N CYS A 49 -0.66 12.20 -9.81
CA CYS A 49 0.02 11.08 -9.13
C CYS A 49 -0.71 9.74 -9.27
N GLY A 50 -1.92 9.72 -9.85
CA GLY A 50 -2.74 8.52 -10.03
C GLY A 50 -3.55 8.15 -8.79
N TYR A 51 -2.87 7.91 -7.66
CA TYR A 51 -3.50 7.64 -6.36
C TYR A 51 -2.77 8.34 -5.23
N LEU A 52 -3.52 8.87 -4.26
CA LEU A 52 -3.00 9.47 -3.05
C LEU A 52 -3.51 8.72 -1.83
N LEU A 53 -2.68 8.58 -0.81
CA LEU A 53 -3.10 8.07 0.49
C LEU A 53 -3.77 9.19 1.28
N THR A 54 -4.89 8.90 1.94
CA THR A 54 -5.48 9.81 2.91
C THR A 54 -4.70 9.75 4.23
N ASP A 55 -4.95 10.69 5.14
CA ASP A 55 -4.48 10.62 6.53
C ASP A 55 -4.79 9.26 7.18
N LEU A 56 -5.99 8.72 6.94
CA LEU A 56 -6.40 7.40 7.41
C LEU A 56 -5.53 6.29 6.80
N GLY A 57 -5.31 6.34 5.49
CA GLY A 57 -4.45 5.39 4.78
C GLY A 57 -2.99 5.42 5.26
N LEU A 58 -2.45 6.62 5.51
CA LEU A 58 -1.10 6.82 6.04
C LEU A 58 -0.97 6.28 7.47
N LYS A 59 -1.95 6.57 8.33
CA LYS A 59 -1.96 6.04 9.70
C LYS A 59 -1.97 4.51 9.70
N LEU A 60 -2.82 3.91 8.86
CA LEU A 60 -2.94 2.47 8.76
C LEU A 60 -1.67 1.82 8.17
N VAL A 61 -1.03 2.45 7.18
CA VAL A 61 0.23 1.94 6.63
C VAL A 61 1.35 2.00 7.66
N SER A 62 1.42 3.07 8.46
CA SER A 62 2.39 3.22 9.55
C SER A 62 2.23 2.12 10.60
N GLU A 63 1.00 1.82 11.03
CA GLU A 63 0.74 0.71 11.95
C GLU A 63 1.13 -0.65 11.37
N LEU A 64 0.88 -0.86 10.08
CA LEU A 64 1.26 -2.06 9.33
C LEU A 64 2.79 -2.26 9.26
N TYR A 65 3.56 -1.18 9.09
CA TYR A 65 5.02 -1.23 9.17
C TYR A 65 5.50 -1.50 10.60
N ARG A 66 4.89 -0.84 11.59
CA ARG A 66 5.23 -1.03 13.00
C ARG A 66 5.05 -2.48 13.43
N LYS A 67 3.91 -3.09 13.10
CA LYS A 67 3.63 -4.51 13.40
C LYS A 67 4.60 -5.44 12.69
N HIS A 68 4.87 -5.20 11.41
CA HIS A 68 5.80 -6.03 10.64
C HIS A 68 7.21 -6.01 11.23
N ARG A 69 7.74 -4.82 11.55
CA ARG A 69 9.06 -4.68 12.16
C ARG A 69 9.15 -5.36 13.52
N LEU A 70 8.08 -5.31 14.30
CA LEU A 70 8.01 -5.96 15.61
C LEU A 70 8.05 -7.50 15.46
N ILE A 71 7.33 -8.03 14.46
CA ILE A 71 7.38 -9.45 14.10
C ILE A 71 8.78 -9.84 13.61
N GLU A 72 9.41 -9.05 12.73
CA GLU A 72 10.78 -9.32 12.25
C GLU A 72 11.78 -9.34 13.41
N VAL A 73 11.74 -8.33 14.28
CA VAL A 73 12.61 -8.26 15.46
C VAL A 73 12.35 -9.46 16.38
N PHE A 74 11.09 -9.86 16.58
CA PHE A 74 10.76 -11.02 17.38
C PHE A 74 11.30 -12.31 16.77
N LEU A 75 11.07 -12.54 15.47
CA LEU A 75 11.54 -13.73 14.78
C LEU A 75 13.07 -13.82 14.79
N VAL A 76 13.77 -12.70 14.57
CA VAL A 76 15.24 -12.66 14.52
C VAL A 76 15.87 -12.83 15.90
N HIS A 77 15.29 -12.27 16.97
CA HIS A 77 15.93 -12.30 18.30
C HIS A 77 15.44 -13.41 19.23
N HIS A 78 14.28 -14.01 18.97
CA HIS A 78 13.69 -15.01 19.87
C HIS A 78 13.49 -16.40 19.25
N LEU A 79 13.59 -16.55 17.93
CA LEU A 79 13.37 -17.82 17.22
C LEU A 79 14.56 -18.28 16.37
N ASN A 80 15.69 -17.55 16.43
CA ASN A 80 16.99 -17.94 15.88
C ASN A 80 18.00 -18.14 17.00
#